data_AF-A0A2R7NVE0-F1
#
_entry.id   AF-A0A2R7NVE0-F1
#
_cell.length_a   1.000
_cell.length_b   1.000
_cell.length_c   1.000
_cell.angle_alpha   90.00
_cell.angle_beta   90.00
_cell.angle_gamma   90.00
#
_symmetry.space_group_name_H-M   'P 1'
#
loop_
_entity.id
_entity.type
_entity.pdbx_description
1 polymer ?
#
loop_
_entity_poly.entity_id
_entity_poly.type
_entity_poly.pdbx_seq_one_letter_code
_entity_poly.pdbx_strand_id
1 'polypeptide(L)' 'MRFLVCYSEVNPCPEASTAWVSMSDLMDLAQLGIDPPTVLYVISWGFAFVLGSFLLGWGASLAIGLIKKL' A
#
# COMPACT_ATOMS: atom_id res chain seq x y z
N MET A 1 24.93 -0.15 5.45
CA MET A 1 25.40 0.89 4.49
C MET A 1 24.76 2.21 4.93
N ARG A 2 25.54 3.27 5.14
CA ARG A 2 25.04 4.59 5.59
C ARG A 2 25.20 5.58 4.44
N PHE A 3 24.19 6.40 4.20
CA PHE A 3 24.21 7.42 3.15
C PHE A 3 24.02 8.78 3.81
N LEU A 4 24.61 9.79 3.19
CA LEU A 4 24.61 11.17 3.67
C LEU A 4 23.48 11.88 2.96
N VAL A 5 22.43 12.24 3.69
CA VAL A 5 21.24 12.92 3.15
C VAL A 5 21.27 14.38 3.58
N CYS A 6 20.93 15.27 2.66
CA CYS A 6 20.67 16.66 2.97
C CYS A 6 19.17 16.86 3.20
N TYR A 7 18.78 17.43 4.34
CA TYR A 7 17.39 17.78 4.64
C TYR A 7 16.99 19.19 4.17
N SER A 8 17.91 19.90 3.49
CA SER A 8 17.73 21.25 2.99
C SER A 8 17.95 21.28 1.47
N GLU A 9 17.13 22.02 0.74
CA GLU A 9 17.29 22.16 -0.72
C GLU A 9 18.36 23.19 -1.11
N VAL A 10 19.10 23.72 -0.13
CA VAL A 10 20.18 24.69 -0.35
C VAL A 10 21.43 23.97 -0.85
N ASN A 11 21.96 24.41 -2.00
CA ASN A 11 23.22 23.94 -2.56
C ASN A 11 24.30 25.04 -2.43
N PRO A 12 25.48 24.75 -1.83
CA PRO A 12 25.88 23.50 -1.21
C PRO A 12 25.15 23.25 0.13
N CYS A 13 24.92 21.96 0.44
CA CYS A 13 24.23 21.55 1.66
C CYS A 13 25.01 22.02 2.91
N PRO A 14 24.39 22.81 3.81
CA PRO A 14 25.07 23.27 5.03
C PRO A 14 25.32 22.10 5.99
N GLU A 15 26.48 22.08 6.65
CA GLU A 15 26.91 20.95 7.51
C GLU A 15 25.89 20.63 8.62
N ALA A 16 25.21 21.65 9.15
CA ALA A 16 24.17 21.50 10.16
C ALA A 16 22.90 20.75 9.68
N SER A 17 22.70 20.63 8.36
CA SER A 17 21.55 19.97 7.74
C SER A 17 21.94 18.64 7.07
N THR A 18 23.16 18.17 7.30
CA THR A 18 23.62 16.85 6.88
C THR A 18 23.36 15.83 7.98
N ALA A 19 22.72 14.70 7.64
CA ALA A 19 22.65 13.58 8.57
C ALA A 19 23.01 12.26 7.89
N TRP A 20 23.64 11.40 8.70
CA TRP A 20 24.03 10.05 8.31
C TRP A 20 22.90 9.08 8.60
N VAL A 21 22.10 8.81 7.58
CA VAL A 21 20.91 7.97 7.67
C VAL A 21 21.28 6.53 7.29
N SER A 22 20.69 5.56 8.00
CA SER A 22 20.87 4.14 7.69
C SER A 22 19.75 3.63 6.79
N MET A 23 19.99 2.58 6.01
CA MET A 23 18.97 1.98 5.14
C MET A 23 17.74 1.52 5.93
N SER A 24 17.93 1.10 7.18
CA SER A 24 16.86 0.75 8.11
C SER A 24 15.98 1.93 8.49
N ASP A 25 16.53 3.14 8.60
CA ASP A 25 15.73 4.34 8.90
C ASP A 25 14.88 4.77 7.69
N LEU A 26 15.42 4.66 6.47
CA LEU A 26 14.67 4.92 5.24
C LEU A 26 13.58 3.87 4.95
N MET A 27 13.68 2.69 5.54
CA MET A 27 12.67 1.63 5.38
C MET A 27 11.66 1.59 6.51
N ASP A 28 11.70 2.56 7.43
CA ASP A 28 10.68 2.68 8.47
C ASP A 28 9.36 3.16 7.83
N LEU A 29 8.39 2.25 7.75
CA LEU A 29 7.07 2.51 7.18
C LEU A 29 6.37 3.70 7.87
N ALA A 30 6.68 3.94 9.14
CA ALA A 30 6.13 5.08 9.88
C ALA A 30 6.68 6.42 9.36
N GLN A 31 7.95 6.48 8.93
CA GLN A 31 8.53 7.69 8.34
C GLN A 31 8.02 7.96 6.92
N LEU A 32 7.57 6.92 6.21
CA LEU A 32 6.95 7.04 4.89
C LEU A 32 5.47 7.45 4.95
N GLY A 33 4.91 7.65 6.15
CA GLY A 33 3.49 7.95 6.34
C GLY A 33 2.57 6.77 6.02
N ILE A 34 3.11 5.54 6.01
CA ILE A 34 2.32 4.32 5.83
C ILE A 34 1.82 3.90 7.21
N ASP A 35 0.71 4.51 7.61
CA ASP A 35 0.02 4.15 8.85
C ASP A 35 -0.65 2.76 8.76
N PRO A 36 -0.71 1.98 9.86
CA PRO A 36 -1.45 0.72 9.93
C PRO A 36 -2.88 0.75 9.37
N PRO A 37 -3.72 1.79 9.62
CA PRO A 37 -5.03 1.91 8.99
C PRO A 37 -4.98 1.96 7.46
N THR A 38 -3.96 2.61 6.87
CA THR A 38 -3.81 2.69 5.41
C THR A 38 -3.53 1.31 4.81
N VAL A 39 -2.71 0.50 5.48
CA VAL A 39 -2.43 -0.88 5.06
C VAL A 39 -3.69 -1.74 5.12
N LEU A 40 -4.44 -1.66 6.22
CA LEU A 40 -5.72 -2.36 6.38
C LEU A 40 -6.75 -1.95 5.33
N TYR A 41 -6.81 -0.66 5.00
CA TYR A 41 -7.70 -0.15 3.96
C TYR A 41 -7.37 -0.74 2.58
N VAL A 42 -6.09 -0.75 2.19
CA VAL A 42 -5.66 -1.31 0.90
C VAL A 42 -5.95 -2.81 0.81
N ILE A 43 -5.67 -3.56 1.89
CA ILE A 43 -5.95 -5.00 1.95
C ILE A 43 -7.45 -5.28 1.86
N SER A 44 -8.29 -4.53 2.60
CA SER A 44 -9.73 -4.72 2.60
C SER A 44 -10.36 -4.40 1.24
N TRP A 45 -9.87 -3.39 0.54
CA TRP A 45 -10.27 -3.09 -0.84
C TRP A 45 -9.94 -4.22 -1.81
N GLY A 46 -8.72 -4.75 -1.74
CA GLY A 46 -8.31 -5.89 -2.57
C GLY A 46 -9.18 -7.13 -2.31
N PHE A 47 -9.44 -7.43 -1.04
CA PHE A 47 -10.27 -8.55 -0.64
C PHE A 47 -11.74 -8.39 -1.09
N ALA A 48 -12.31 -7.19 -0.92
CA ALA A 48 -13.68 -6.89 -1.33
C ALA A 48 -13.87 -7.08 -2.84
N PHE A 49 -12.89 -6.67 -3.66
CA PHE A 49 -12.94 -6.87 -5.11
C PHE A 49 -12.93 -8.35 -5.50
N VAL A 50 -12.02 -9.15 -4.90
CA VAL A 50 -11.91 -10.58 -5.18
C VAL A 50 -13.18 -11.32 -4.76
N LEU A 51 -13.64 -11.09 -3.53
CA LEU A 51 -14.85 -11.74 -3.00
C LEU A 51 -16.10 -11.31 -3.77
N GLY A 52 -16.24 -10.01 -4.10
CA GLY A 52 -17.35 -9.49 -4.89
C GLY A 52 -17.41 -10.12 -6.29
N SER A 53 -16.27 -10.23 -6.96
CA SER A 53 -16.17 -10.88 -8.28
C SER A 53 -16.57 -12.36 -8.22
N PHE A 54 -16.13 -13.08 -7.17
CA PHE A 54 -16.50 -14.47 -6.93
C PHE A 54 -18.01 -14.62 -6.72
N LEU A 55 -18.61 -13.80 -5.86
CA LEU A 55 -20.04 -13.85 -5.56
C LEU A 55 -20.90 -13.49 -6.77
N LEU A 56 -20.47 -12.52 -7.58
CA LEU A 56 -21.15 -12.17 -8.84
C LEU A 56 -21.13 -13.34 -9.83
N GLY A 57 -19.98 -13.99 -10.02
CA GLY A 57 -19.88 -15.18 -10.87
C GLY A 57 -20.73 -16.33 -10.38
N TRP A 58 -20.71 -16.59 -9.06
CA TRP A 58 -21.54 -17.63 -8.44
C TRP A 58 -23.03 -17.33 -8.60
N GLY A 59 -23.46 -16.09 -8.33
CA GLY A 59 -24.84 -15.65 -8.51
C GLY A 59 -25.32 -15.77 -9.96
N ALA A 60 -24.49 -15.38 -10.92
CA ALA A 60 -24.79 -15.53 -12.35
C ALA A 60 -24.96 -17.01 -12.73
N SER A 61 -24.10 -17.90 -12.21
CA SER A 61 -24.21 -19.34 -12.47
C SER A 61 -25.50 -19.96 -11.91
N LEU A 62 -25.92 -19.55 -10.71
CA LEU A 62 -27.17 -19.98 -10.09
C LEU A 62 -28.38 -19.47 -10.87
N ALA A 63 -28.37 -18.20 -11.29
CA ALA A 63 -29.45 -17.62 -12.08
C ALA A 63 -29.62 -18.34 -13.42
N ILE A 64 -28.53 -18.61 -14.14
CA ILE A 64 -28.57 -19.37 -15.40
C ILE A 64 -29.06 -20.81 -15.15
N GLY A 65 -28.61 -21.44 -14.07
CA GLY A 65 -29.04 -22.78 -13.67
C GLY A 65 -30.55 -22.86 -13.40
N LEU A 66 -31.13 -21.83 -12.75
CA LEU A 66 -32.56 -21.72 -12.52
C LEU A 66 -33.34 -21.49 -13.83
N ILE A 67 -32.87 -20.60 -14.69
CA ILE A 67 -33.51 -20.31 -15.98
C ILE A 67 -33.54 -21.55 -16.88
N LYS A 68 -32.46 -22.33 -16.93
CA LYS A 68 -32.39 -23.55 -17.75
C LYS A 68 -33.17 -24.73 -17.18
N LYS A 69 -33.61 -24.67 -15.93
CA LYS A 69 -34.41 -25.71 -15.27
C LYS A 69 -35.92 -25.48 -15.37
N LEU A 70 -36.33 -24.27 -15.74
CA LEU A 70 -37.68 -23.91 -16.20
C LEU A 70 -37.84 -24.27 -17.68
#